data_AF-A0A2T5TY60-F1
#
_entry.id   AF-A0A2T5TY60-F1
#
_cell.length_a   1.000
_cell.length_b   1.000
_cell.length_c   1.000
_cell.angle_alpha   90.00
_cell.angle_beta   90.00
_cell.angle_gamma   90.00
#
_symmetry.space_group_name_H-M   'P 1'
#
loop_
_entity.id
_entity.type
_entity.pdbx_description
1 polymer ?
#
loop_
_entity_poly.entity_id
_entity_poly.type
_entity_poly.pdbx_seq_one_letter_code
_entity_poly.pdbx_strand_id
1 'polypeptide(L)'
;MRTTFLIAVSVVGVVMIFEIAAVSQYSSLFKPFSYYQNTRGLGEVDYGDVGLFGNALGFEGRFSFGLFTTPRTSSIFLEQTSLANFASVIAIYLVTMWRTLARGEKILIGSFVILALMSNNTRMASVFASITMLGYFLYPRLPRYGTLILPLLLLSLAVGLSSWMGPSKEDDLAGRIGLSVRLLSMTDFPASLGFRVADASAFPDSGYSYLIYSCSLVGAVAIWLYVALAVPFRTPEQRRCAWSVSLFLFLNLLVAGNAVFSMKIAAPLWLLAGFMRSPDFFPSTPWRRSPAIRPRSGTLTLKPAT
;
A
#
# COMPACT_ATOMS: atom_id res chain seq x y z
N MET A 1 -12.30 -13.60 -2.80
CA MET A 1 -11.05 -12.88 -2.48
C MET A 1 -9.87 -13.34 -3.34
N ARG A 2 -9.38 -14.58 -3.20
CA ARG A 2 -8.21 -15.08 -3.97
C ARG A 2 -8.32 -14.85 -5.49
N THR A 3 -9.43 -15.26 -6.09
CA THR A 3 -9.71 -15.06 -7.51
C THR A 3 -9.70 -13.58 -7.91
N THR A 4 -10.26 -12.71 -7.08
CA THR A 4 -10.30 -11.26 -7.31
C THR A 4 -8.89 -10.67 -7.40
N PHE A 5 -8.00 -11.03 -6.48
CA PHE A 5 -6.61 -10.56 -6.49
C PHE A 5 -5.85 -11.10 -7.71
N LEU A 6 -6.06 -12.36 -8.10
CA LEU A 6 -5.41 -12.93 -9.27
C LEU A 6 -5.87 -12.27 -10.57
N ILE A 7 -7.18 -12.05 -10.72
CA ILE A 7 -7.71 -11.33 -11.90
C ILE A 7 -7.13 -9.91 -11.94
N ALA A 8 -7.14 -9.19 -10.82
CA ALA A 8 -6.60 -7.83 -10.77
C ALA A 8 -5.11 -7.80 -11.15
N VAL A 9 -4.29 -8.68 -10.57
CA VAL A 9 -2.86 -8.78 -10.89
C VAL A 9 -2.64 -9.15 -12.35
N SER A 10 -3.41 -10.09 -12.90
CA SER A 10 -3.29 -10.49 -14.30
C SER A 10 -3.68 -9.37 -15.25
N VAL A 11 -4.79 -8.66 -15.01
CA VAL A 11 -5.24 -7.54 -15.86
C VAL A 11 -4.21 -6.41 -15.84
N VAL A 12 -3.79 -5.98 -14.64
CA VAL A 12 -2.79 -4.91 -14.51
C VAL A 12 -1.44 -5.34 -15.09
N GLY A 13 -1.05 -6.60 -14.89
CA GLY A 13 0.18 -7.17 -15.44
C GLY A 13 0.20 -7.22 -16.96
N VAL A 14 -0.89 -7.65 -17.60
CA VAL A 14 -1.01 -7.69 -19.06
C VAL A 14 -0.92 -6.29 -19.67
N VAL A 15 -1.66 -5.32 -19.09
CA VAL A 15 -1.61 -3.92 -19.57
C VAL A 15 -0.22 -3.32 -19.36
N MET A 16 0.47 -3.66 -18.26
CA MET A 16 1.83 -3.20 -18.00
C MET A 16 2.83 -3.80 -19.00
N ILE A 17 2.72 -5.09 -19.32
CA ILE A 17 3.57 -5.73 -20.34
C ILE A 17 3.32 -5.09 -21.71
N PHE A 18 2.06 -4.79 -22.04
CA PHE A 18 1.70 -4.09 -23.27
C PHE A 18 2.30 -2.66 -23.32
N GLU A 19 2.24 -1.91 -22.22
CA GLU A 19 2.88 -0.59 -22.10
C GLU A 19 4.40 -0.67 -22.33
N ILE A 20 5.07 -1.66 -21.72
CA ILE A 20 6.52 -1.86 -21.88
C ILE A 20 6.88 -2.27 -23.31
N ALA A 21 6.10 -3.15 -23.93
CA ALA A 21 6.40 -3.68 -25.26
C ALA A 21 6.05 -2.71 -26.40
N ALA A 22 5.01 -1.88 -26.23
CA ALA A 22 4.44 -1.05 -27.29
C ALA A 22 4.00 0.34 -26.77
N VAL A 23 4.97 1.12 -26.27
CA VAL A 23 4.75 2.46 -25.67
C VAL A 23 3.93 3.39 -26.57
N SER A 24 4.21 3.42 -27.88
CA SER A 24 3.51 4.30 -28.83
C SER A 24 2.04 3.91 -29.03
N GLN A 25 1.73 2.61 -29.04
CA GLN A 25 0.35 2.10 -29.15
C GLN A 25 -0.41 2.29 -27.83
N TYR A 26 0.26 2.13 -26.70
CA TYR A 26 -0.32 2.39 -25.39
C TYR A 26 -0.68 3.88 -25.23
N SER A 27 0.23 4.79 -25.60
CA SER A 27 0.00 6.24 -25.52
C SER A 27 -1.16 6.69 -26.42
N SER A 28 -1.27 6.14 -27.63
CA SER A 28 -2.36 6.49 -28.55
C SER A 28 -3.73 5.96 -28.12
N LEU A 29 -3.77 4.80 -27.45
CA LEU A 29 -5.02 4.19 -26.96
C LEU A 29 -5.52 4.82 -25.67
N PHE A 30 -4.66 4.97 -24.67
CA PHE A 30 -5.06 5.44 -23.33
C PHE A 30 -4.92 6.94 -23.13
N LYS A 31 -4.13 7.63 -23.98
CA LYS A 31 -3.84 9.07 -23.95
C LYS A 31 -3.78 9.65 -22.51
N PRO A 32 -2.88 9.16 -21.64
CA PRO A 32 -2.89 9.48 -20.21
C PRO A 32 -2.91 10.98 -19.93
N PHE A 33 -2.15 11.76 -20.71
CA PHE A 33 -2.08 13.21 -20.56
C PHE A 33 -3.43 13.91 -20.79
N SER A 34 -4.11 13.59 -21.89
CA SER A 34 -5.42 14.17 -22.22
C SER A 34 -6.48 13.87 -21.16
N TYR A 35 -6.42 12.67 -20.57
CA TYR A 35 -7.32 12.30 -19.47
C TYR A 35 -7.12 13.21 -18.26
N TYR A 36 -5.87 13.46 -17.85
CA TYR A 36 -5.62 14.32 -16.69
C TYR A 36 -5.80 15.81 -16.96
N GLN A 37 -5.54 16.28 -18.18
CA GLN A 37 -5.85 17.66 -18.58
C GLN A 37 -7.36 17.92 -18.44
N ASN A 38 -8.19 17.02 -18.96
CA ASN A 38 -9.65 17.15 -18.92
C ASN A 38 -10.24 16.92 -17.52
N THR A 39 -9.59 16.12 -16.66
CA THR A 39 -10.15 15.74 -15.35
C THR A 39 -9.59 16.56 -14.19
N ARG A 40 -8.33 17.03 -14.27
CA ARG A 40 -7.65 17.80 -13.20
C ARG A 40 -7.40 19.27 -13.55
N GLY A 41 -7.75 19.71 -14.77
CA GLY A 41 -7.60 21.12 -15.16
C GLY A 41 -6.14 21.60 -15.15
N LEU A 42 -5.19 20.69 -15.35
CA LEU A 42 -3.79 21.05 -15.54
C LEU A 42 -3.74 21.94 -16.79
N GLY A 43 -3.20 23.16 -16.67
CA GLY A 43 -2.96 24.04 -17.82
C GLY A 43 -2.08 23.36 -18.87
N GLU A 44 -1.89 23.99 -20.03
CA GLU A 44 -1.00 23.49 -21.09
C GLU A 44 0.44 23.34 -20.58
N VAL A 45 0.75 22.18 -19.99
CA VAL A 45 2.11 21.80 -19.61
C VAL A 45 2.70 21.04 -20.79
N ASP A 46 3.88 21.50 -21.19
CA ASP A 46 4.68 21.13 -22.37
C ASP A 46 4.43 19.71 -22.92
N TYR A 47 4.07 19.67 -24.21
CA TYR A 47 4.05 18.46 -25.01
C TYR A 47 5.47 17.89 -25.04
N GLY A 48 5.72 16.81 -24.31
CA GLY A 48 6.78 15.91 -24.75
C GLY A 48 6.23 15.05 -25.91
N ASP A 49 7.03 14.87 -26.95
CA ASP A 49 6.68 14.33 -28.29
C ASP A 49 5.88 13.00 -28.32
N VAL A 50 5.71 12.32 -27.18
CA VAL A 50 5.07 11.01 -27.06
C VAL A 50 3.72 11.07 -26.31
N GLY A 51 3.21 12.25 -25.92
CA GLY A 51 1.90 12.38 -25.25
C GLY A 51 1.84 11.77 -23.83
N LEU A 52 3.02 11.57 -23.24
CA LEU A 52 3.21 11.17 -21.84
C LEU A 52 3.41 12.43 -20.98
N PHE A 53 3.06 12.37 -19.69
CA PHE A 53 3.29 13.48 -18.76
C PHE A 53 4.75 13.97 -18.79
N GLY A 54 4.97 15.26 -18.58
CA GLY A 54 6.32 15.81 -18.32
C GLY A 54 7.05 15.10 -17.16
N ASN A 55 6.32 14.57 -16.16
CA ASN A 55 6.88 13.71 -15.10
C ASN A 55 7.24 12.28 -15.54
N ALA A 56 6.77 11.84 -16.71
CA ALA A 56 7.14 10.58 -17.34
C ALA A 56 8.28 10.73 -18.35
N LEU A 57 8.45 11.93 -18.93
CA LEU A 57 9.49 12.25 -19.92
C LEU A 57 10.71 12.98 -19.32
N GLY A 58 10.58 13.63 -18.16
CA GLY A 58 11.60 14.49 -17.57
C GLY A 58 12.66 13.84 -16.66
N PHE A 59 12.84 12.51 -16.70
CA PHE A 59 13.80 11.84 -15.80
C PHE A 59 14.74 10.85 -16.52
N GLU A 60 15.12 11.12 -17.77
CA GLU A 60 16.34 10.50 -18.32
C GLU A 60 17.53 10.85 -17.43
N GLY A 61 18.02 9.85 -16.69
CA GLY A 61 19.25 9.95 -15.89
C GLY A 61 19.10 10.00 -14.37
N ARG A 62 17.91 10.24 -13.79
CA ARG A 62 17.75 10.35 -12.30
C ARG A 62 17.12 9.14 -11.61
N PHE A 63 16.46 8.25 -12.36
CA PHE A 63 15.79 7.08 -11.80
C PHE A 63 15.71 5.95 -12.86
N SER A 64 16.84 5.32 -13.17
CA SER A 64 16.87 3.99 -13.82
C SER A 64 17.76 3.08 -12.99
N PHE A 65 17.33 1.84 -12.73
CA PHE A 65 18.22 0.77 -12.25
C PHE A 65 19.23 0.34 -13.33
N GLY A 66 19.33 1.07 -14.45
CA GLY A 66 20.22 0.79 -15.58
C GLY A 66 19.74 -0.34 -16.49
N LEU A 67 18.55 -0.92 -16.23
CA LEU A 67 18.06 -2.11 -16.93
C LEU A 67 17.00 -1.81 -18.00
N PHE A 68 16.24 -0.73 -17.86
CA PHE A 68 15.27 -0.28 -18.85
C PHE A 68 15.40 1.24 -19.05
N THR A 69 15.61 1.68 -20.30
CA THR A 69 15.62 3.08 -20.75
C THR A 69 14.22 3.56 -21.14
N THR A 70 13.18 2.89 -20.62
CA THR A 70 11.79 3.16 -20.95
C THR A 70 11.18 4.14 -19.93
N PRO A 71 10.27 5.05 -20.34
CA PRO A 71 9.51 5.89 -19.41
C PRO A 71 8.85 5.08 -18.29
N ARG A 72 8.77 5.65 -17.08
CA ARG A 72 8.16 5.01 -15.90
C ARG A 72 6.72 4.57 -16.21
N THR A 73 6.44 3.29 -15.97
CA THR A 73 5.14 2.68 -16.30
C THR A 73 4.04 3.03 -15.31
N SER A 74 2.82 3.06 -15.84
CA SER A 74 1.61 3.45 -15.10
C SER A 74 0.48 2.42 -15.23
N SER A 75 0.58 1.51 -16.21
CA SER A 75 -0.38 0.48 -16.55
C SER A 75 -1.80 1.06 -16.68
N ILE A 76 -2.84 0.29 -16.34
CA ILE A 76 -4.24 0.72 -16.39
C ILE A 76 -4.54 1.92 -15.46
N PHE A 77 -3.65 2.25 -14.54
CA PHE A 77 -3.89 3.32 -13.56
C PHE A 77 -3.60 4.71 -14.11
N LEU A 78 -2.91 4.83 -15.26
CA LEU A 78 -2.52 6.08 -15.93
C LEU A 78 -1.64 7.02 -15.09
N GLU A 79 -1.30 6.63 -13.86
CA GLU A 79 -0.48 7.37 -12.91
C GLU A 79 0.54 6.44 -12.26
N GLN A 80 1.81 6.85 -12.29
CA GLN A 80 2.92 6.07 -11.77
C GLN A 80 2.79 5.80 -10.26
N THR A 81 2.39 6.81 -9.49
CA THR A 81 2.17 6.69 -8.03
C THR A 81 1.10 5.66 -7.68
N SER A 82 0.07 5.53 -8.52
CA SER A 82 -1.00 4.53 -8.33
C SER A 82 -0.49 3.10 -8.56
N LEU A 83 0.31 2.85 -9.60
CA LEU A 83 0.89 1.51 -9.86
C LEU A 83 1.81 1.05 -8.73
N ALA A 84 2.67 1.94 -8.23
CA ALA A 84 3.59 1.67 -7.12
C ALA A 84 2.85 1.27 -5.83
N ASN A 85 1.78 2.00 -5.51
CA ASN A 85 0.92 1.71 -4.37
C ASN A 85 0.16 0.40 -4.55
N PHE A 86 -0.32 0.11 -5.76
CA PHE A 86 -0.98 -1.16 -6.04
C PHE A 86 0.00 -2.33 -5.85
N ALA A 87 1.21 -2.24 -6.39
CA ALA A 87 2.25 -3.25 -6.19
C ALA A 87 2.58 -3.47 -4.70
N SER A 88 2.60 -2.40 -3.92
CA SER A 88 2.76 -2.45 -2.46
C SER A 88 1.61 -3.22 -1.79
N VAL A 89 0.35 -2.95 -2.12
CA VAL A 89 -0.82 -3.70 -1.61
C VAL A 89 -0.76 -5.17 -2.02
N ILE A 90 -0.31 -5.47 -3.23
CA ILE A 90 -0.12 -6.84 -3.69
C ILE A 90 1.01 -7.55 -2.92
N ALA A 91 2.08 -6.85 -2.55
CA ALA A 91 3.12 -7.39 -1.67
C ALA A 91 2.58 -7.73 -0.27
N ILE A 92 1.72 -6.86 0.30
CA ILE A 92 1.00 -7.14 1.56
C ILE A 92 0.17 -8.41 1.42
N TYR A 93 -0.60 -8.54 0.34
CA TYR A 93 -1.41 -9.73 0.06
C TYR A 93 -0.54 -11.00 -0.02
N LEU A 94 0.59 -10.94 -0.75
CA LEU A 94 1.51 -12.07 -0.92
C LEU A 94 2.09 -12.54 0.43
N VAL A 95 2.58 -11.61 1.26
CA VAL A 95 3.17 -11.93 2.58
C VAL A 95 2.11 -12.47 3.54
N THR A 96 0.90 -11.91 3.50
CA THR A 96 -0.21 -12.32 4.35
C THR A 96 -0.71 -13.72 3.98
N MET A 97 -0.92 -13.99 2.70
CA MET A 97 -1.49 -15.24 2.16
C MET A 97 -0.44 -16.25 1.69
N TRP A 98 0.84 -16.05 2.00
CA TRP A 98 1.91 -16.91 1.50
C TRP A 98 1.68 -18.41 1.75
N ARG A 99 1.10 -18.78 2.89
CA ARG A 99 0.88 -20.18 3.25
C ARG A 99 -0.31 -20.83 2.53
N THR A 100 -1.26 -20.02 2.07
CA THR A 100 -2.50 -20.49 1.43
C THR A 100 -2.41 -20.48 -0.10
N LEU A 101 -1.49 -19.70 -0.68
CA LEU A 101 -1.29 -19.61 -2.12
C LEU A 101 -0.60 -20.84 -2.72
N ALA A 102 -1.02 -21.22 -3.93
CA ALA A 102 -0.36 -22.23 -4.74
C ALA A 102 0.98 -21.72 -5.29
N ARG A 103 1.88 -22.62 -5.72
CA ARG A 103 3.20 -22.23 -6.26
C ARG A 103 3.08 -21.31 -7.47
N GLY A 104 2.20 -21.62 -8.43
CA GLY A 104 2.00 -20.79 -9.63
C GLY A 104 1.53 -19.36 -9.31
N GLU A 105 0.69 -19.21 -8.28
CA GLU A 105 0.18 -17.91 -7.85
C GLU A 105 1.26 -17.08 -7.17
N LYS A 106 2.11 -17.72 -6.38
CA LYS A 106 3.27 -17.04 -5.76
C LYS A 106 4.22 -16.51 -6.82
N ILE A 107 4.47 -17.30 -7.86
CA ILE A 107 5.32 -16.90 -8.97
C ILE A 107 4.67 -15.74 -9.71
N LEU A 108 3.39 -15.85 -10.10
CA LEU A 108 2.68 -14.78 -10.80
C LEU A 108 2.66 -13.47 -10.01
N ILE A 109 2.28 -13.53 -8.73
CA ILE A 109 2.19 -12.35 -7.87
C ILE A 109 3.58 -11.78 -7.56
N GLY A 110 4.55 -12.63 -7.26
CA GLY A 110 5.93 -12.23 -6.98
C GLY A 110 6.59 -11.57 -8.20
N SER A 111 6.47 -12.18 -9.37
CA SER A 111 6.96 -11.61 -10.64
C SER A 111 6.28 -10.29 -10.96
N PHE A 112 4.96 -10.18 -10.74
CA PHE A 112 4.26 -8.91 -10.91
C PHE A 112 4.82 -7.80 -10.00
N VAL A 113 4.99 -8.08 -8.70
CA VAL A 113 5.53 -7.09 -7.75
C VAL A 113 6.93 -6.65 -8.17
N ILE A 114 7.80 -7.59 -8.53
CA ILE A 114 9.17 -7.26 -8.98
C ILE A 114 9.12 -6.41 -10.25
N LEU A 115 8.37 -6.85 -11.26
CA LEU A 115 8.27 -6.15 -12.54
C LEU A 115 7.69 -4.73 -12.36
N ALA A 116 6.63 -4.58 -11.57
CA ALA A 116 6.01 -3.30 -11.29
C ALA A 116 6.97 -2.35 -10.55
N LEU A 117 7.70 -2.84 -9.54
CA LEU A 117 8.65 -2.01 -8.80
C LEU A 117 9.87 -1.60 -9.64
N MET A 118 10.38 -2.51 -10.47
CA MET A 118 11.51 -2.22 -11.35
C MET A 118 11.12 -1.26 -12.48
N SER A 119 9.93 -1.43 -13.05
CA SER A 119 9.46 -0.64 -14.19
C SER A 119 8.97 0.76 -13.79
N ASN A 120 8.38 0.89 -12.60
CA ASN A 120 7.91 2.17 -12.09
C ASN A 120 9.03 3.00 -11.43
N ASN A 121 10.13 2.34 -11.03
CA ASN A 121 11.30 2.91 -10.39
C ASN A 121 10.99 3.85 -9.20
N THR A 122 10.10 3.39 -8.32
CA THR A 122 9.76 4.10 -7.09
C THR A 122 10.57 3.56 -5.93
N ARG A 123 11.66 4.27 -5.58
CA ARG A 123 12.55 3.94 -4.45
C ARG A 123 11.77 3.62 -3.16
N MET A 124 10.69 4.36 -2.90
CA MET A 124 9.86 4.17 -1.71
C MET A 124 8.99 2.94 -1.72
N ALA A 125 8.33 2.64 -2.83
CA ALA A 125 7.56 1.42 -2.95
C ALA A 125 8.50 0.20 -2.90
N SER A 126 9.71 0.31 -3.44
CA SER A 126 10.75 -0.73 -3.30
C SER A 126 11.18 -0.92 -1.86
N VAL A 127 11.52 0.15 -1.12
CA VAL A 127 11.87 0.07 0.31
C VAL A 127 10.72 -0.54 1.12
N PHE A 128 9.49 -0.06 0.91
CA PHE A 128 8.30 -0.60 1.57
C PHE A 128 8.09 -2.09 1.26
N ALA A 129 8.17 -2.48 -0.01
CA ALA A 129 8.00 -3.87 -0.42
C ALA A 129 9.10 -4.76 0.19
N SER A 130 10.36 -4.31 0.19
CA SER A 130 11.46 -5.02 0.84
C SER A 130 11.22 -5.20 2.34
N ILE A 131 10.85 -4.14 3.06
CA ILE A 131 10.52 -4.23 4.49
C ILE A 131 9.34 -5.17 4.73
N THR A 132 8.31 -5.12 3.88
CA THR A 132 7.13 -5.99 3.98
C THR A 132 7.49 -7.46 3.74
N MET A 133 8.35 -7.75 2.77
CA MET A 133 8.86 -9.10 2.50
C MET A 133 9.70 -9.63 3.66
N LEU A 134 10.63 -8.83 4.21
CA LEU A 134 11.38 -9.18 5.42
C LEU A 134 10.47 -9.35 6.64
N GLY A 135 9.41 -8.54 6.69
CA GLY A 135 8.34 -8.57 7.67
C GLY A 135 7.58 -9.89 7.73
N TYR A 136 7.64 -10.72 6.69
CA TYR A 136 7.11 -12.08 6.71
C TYR A 136 7.58 -12.90 7.92
N PHE A 137 8.85 -12.74 8.29
CA PHE A 137 9.49 -13.42 9.42
C PHE A 137 9.40 -12.62 10.72
N LEU A 138 9.41 -11.28 10.63
CA LEU A 138 9.48 -10.40 11.81
C LEU A 138 8.10 -10.13 12.41
N TYR A 139 7.09 -9.79 11.60
CA TYR A 139 5.77 -9.36 12.06
C TYR A 139 5.02 -10.35 12.95
N PRO A 140 5.13 -11.69 12.75
CA PRO A 140 4.50 -12.64 13.67
C PRO A 140 5.02 -12.57 15.11
N ARG A 141 6.26 -12.09 15.30
CA ARG A 141 6.93 -11.99 16.61
C ARG A 141 6.69 -10.65 17.31
N LEU A 142 6.27 -9.63 16.57
CA LEU A 142 6.09 -8.30 17.12
C LEU A 142 4.78 -8.16 17.91
N PRO A 143 4.79 -7.42 19.04
CA PRO A 143 3.59 -7.18 19.84
C PRO A 143 2.62 -6.21 19.13
N ARG A 144 1.34 -6.27 19.48
CA ARG A 144 0.31 -5.39 18.92
C ARG A 144 0.56 -3.91 19.22
N TYR A 145 1.08 -3.57 20.39
CA TYR A 145 1.35 -2.17 20.76
C TYR A 145 2.30 -1.47 19.77
N GLY A 146 3.13 -2.24 19.06
CA GLY A 146 4.00 -1.70 18.04
C GLY A 146 3.23 -1.08 16.87
N THR A 147 2.07 -1.59 16.45
CA THR A 147 1.27 -0.95 15.38
C THR A 147 0.62 0.36 15.83
N LEU A 148 0.32 0.48 17.12
CA LEU A 148 -0.17 1.72 17.71
C LEU A 148 0.92 2.79 17.76
N ILE A 149 2.14 2.42 18.18
CA ILE A 149 3.27 3.35 18.30
C ILE A 149 3.89 3.70 16.94
N LEU A 150 3.70 2.85 15.92
CA LEU A 150 4.32 2.98 14.61
C LEU A 150 4.22 4.38 13.96
N PRO A 151 3.07 5.06 13.86
CA PRO A 151 3.02 6.39 13.26
C PRO A 151 3.83 7.42 14.04
N LEU A 152 3.82 7.37 15.38
CA LEU A 152 4.64 8.26 16.20
C LEU A 152 6.13 8.00 16.02
N LEU A 153 6.51 6.72 15.90
CA LEU A 153 7.88 6.32 15.61
C LEU A 153 8.34 6.78 14.22
N LEU A 154 7.48 6.66 13.20
CA LEU A 154 7.79 7.12 11.85
C LEU A 154 7.88 8.65 11.78
N LEU A 155 7.01 9.37 12.47
CA LEU A 155 7.05 10.84 12.54
C LEU A 155 8.28 11.34 13.30
N SER A 156 8.62 10.74 14.45
CA SER A 156 9.83 11.09 15.19
C SER A 156 11.10 10.79 14.39
N LEU A 157 11.15 9.64 13.71
CA LEU A 157 12.25 9.32 12.80
C LEU A 157 12.32 10.32 11.65
N ALA A 158 11.19 10.70 11.05
CA ALA A 158 11.12 11.69 9.98
C ALA A 158 11.67 13.07 10.40
N VAL A 159 11.29 13.54 11.59
CA VAL A 159 11.77 14.80 12.17
C VAL A 159 13.26 14.73 12.49
N GLY A 160 13.73 13.62 13.09
CA GLY A 160 15.15 13.43 13.38
C GLY A 160 15.98 13.41 12.10
N LEU A 161 15.53 12.65 11.09
CA LEU A 161 16.17 12.55 9.79
C LEU A 161 16.19 13.90 9.04
N SER A 162 15.10 14.66 9.05
CA SER A 162 15.05 15.97 8.39
C SER A 162 15.96 17.00 9.07
N SER A 163 16.09 16.94 10.40
CA SER A 163 17.01 17.80 11.14
C SER A 163 18.49 17.47 10.88
N TRP A 164 18.81 16.20 10.63
CA TRP A 164 20.18 15.73 10.41
C TRP A 164 20.66 15.90 8.96
N MET A 165 19.79 15.66 7.97
CA MET A 165 20.17 15.71 6.55
C MET A 165 20.18 17.13 5.95
N GLY A 166 19.65 18.13 6.67
CA GLY A 166 19.49 19.50 6.16
C GLY A 166 18.42 19.62 5.07
N PRO A 167 18.09 20.85 4.63
CA PRO A 167 17.06 21.08 3.63
C PRO A 167 17.54 20.65 2.24
N SER A 168 17.32 19.39 1.88
CA SER A 168 17.47 18.95 0.48
C SER A 168 16.34 19.54 -0.38
N LYS A 169 16.71 20.20 -1.47
CA LYS A 169 15.79 20.73 -2.49
C LYS A 169 15.51 19.74 -3.61
N GLU A 170 16.12 18.54 -3.57
CA GLU A 170 15.92 17.52 -4.59
C GLU A 170 14.70 16.64 -4.27
N ASP A 171 14.03 16.08 -5.28
CA ASP A 171 12.92 15.11 -5.14
C ASP A 171 13.43 13.72 -4.72
N ASP A 172 14.32 13.71 -3.73
CA ASP A 172 14.82 12.51 -3.07
C ASP A 172 14.01 12.22 -1.81
N LEU A 173 14.21 11.02 -1.25
CA LEU A 173 13.54 10.59 -0.02
C LEU A 173 13.71 11.60 1.12
N ALA A 174 14.91 12.14 1.29
CA ALA A 174 15.20 13.16 2.30
C ALA A 174 14.39 14.45 2.04
N GLY A 175 14.27 14.86 0.78
CA GLY A 175 13.48 16.03 0.38
C GLY A 175 11.99 15.83 0.63
N ARG A 176 11.43 14.65 0.28
CA ARG A 176 10.01 14.34 0.54
C ARG A 176 9.67 14.24 2.02
N ILE A 177 10.54 13.62 2.82
CA ILE A 177 10.39 13.56 4.28
C ILE A 177 10.45 14.99 4.86
N GLY A 178 11.43 15.79 4.43
CA GLY A 178 11.58 17.18 4.86
C GLY A 178 10.38 18.06 4.49
N LEU A 179 9.83 17.89 3.29
CA LEU A 179 8.63 18.60 2.83
C LEU A 179 7.43 18.26 3.70
N SER A 180 7.19 16.97 3.97
CA SER A 180 6.08 16.55 4.84
C SER A 180 6.22 17.06 6.26
N VAL A 181 7.41 17.03 6.84
CA VAL A 181 7.66 17.59 8.18
C VAL A 181 7.44 19.10 8.20
N ARG A 182 7.91 19.82 7.18
CA ARG A 182 7.73 21.27 7.05
C ARG A 182 6.25 21.64 6.94
N LEU A 183 5.50 20.97 6.08
CA LEU A 183 4.07 21.21 5.88
C LEU A 183 3.25 20.88 7.14
N LEU A 184 3.59 19.79 7.82
CA LEU A 184 2.96 19.44 9.08
C LEU A 184 3.24 20.50 10.17
N SER A 185 4.45 21.04 10.21
CA SER A 185 4.83 22.10 11.16
C SER A 185 4.14 23.44 10.87
N MET A 186 3.67 23.65 9.64
CA MET A 186 2.91 24.83 9.22
C MET A 186 1.39 24.64 9.37
N THR A 187 0.94 23.53 9.95
CA THR A 187 -0.49 23.26 10.14
C THR A 187 -1.06 24.16 11.23
N ASP A 188 -1.99 25.04 10.85
CA ASP A 188 -2.61 25.98 11.78
C ASP A 188 -3.61 25.29 12.73
N PHE A 189 -3.87 25.93 13.86
CA PHE A 189 -4.87 25.47 14.83
C PHE A 189 -6.30 25.36 14.25
N PRO A 190 -6.80 26.30 13.43
CA PRO A 190 -8.12 26.18 12.79
C PRO A 190 -8.19 25.00 11.81
N ALA A 191 -7.09 24.66 11.12
CA ALA A 191 -7.01 23.48 10.27
C ALA A 191 -7.10 22.19 11.10
N SER A 192 -6.46 22.16 12.27
CA SER A 192 -6.51 21.03 13.19
C SER A 192 -7.91 20.74 13.73
N LEU A 193 -8.78 21.75 13.80
CA LEU A 193 -10.20 21.61 14.19
C LEU A 193 -11.13 21.32 13.00
N GLY A 194 -10.62 21.33 11.77
CA GLY A 194 -11.39 21.06 10.56
C GLY A 194 -12.13 22.27 9.98
N PHE A 195 -11.77 23.51 10.34
CA PHE A 195 -12.39 24.71 9.77
C PHE A 195 -11.85 25.11 8.39
N ARG A 196 -10.78 24.46 7.91
CA ARG A 196 -10.08 24.77 6.65
C ARG A 196 -10.13 23.61 5.62
N VAL A 197 -11.26 22.92 5.51
CA VAL A 197 -11.41 21.76 4.60
C VAL A 197 -11.16 22.12 3.13
N ALA A 198 -11.53 23.34 2.72
CA ALA A 198 -11.34 23.79 1.33
C ALA A 198 -9.87 23.83 0.89
N ASP A 199 -8.93 24.00 1.83
CA ASP A 199 -7.49 24.09 1.56
C ASP A 199 -6.83 22.71 1.46
N ALA A 200 -7.55 21.61 1.74
CA ALA A 200 -6.98 20.27 1.72
C ALA A 200 -6.43 19.88 0.34
N SER A 201 -7.04 20.37 -0.75
CA SER A 201 -6.60 20.11 -2.12
C SER A 201 -5.21 20.70 -2.44
N ALA A 202 -4.73 21.67 -1.65
CA ALA A 202 -3.41 22.28 -1.82
C ALA A 202 -2.25 21.38 -1.36
N PHE A 203 -2.53 20.26 -0.69
CA PHE A 203 -1.51 19.36 -0.13
C PHE A 203 -1.56 17.94 -0.72
N PRO A 204 -1.49 17.75 -2.06
CA PRO A 204 -1.60 16.41 -2.66
C PRO A 204 -0.46 15.48 -2.24
N ASP A 205 0.75 16.02 -2.04
CA ASP A 205 1.98 15.25 -1.80
C ASP A 205 2.30 15.02 -0.31
N SER A 206 1.60 15.68 0.62
CA SER A 206 1.79 15.52 2.07
C SER A 206 0.55 14.89 2.72
N GLY A 207 0.58 13.57 2.86
CA GLY A 207 -0.60 12.80 3.29
C GLY A 207 -1.06 13.14 4.71
N TYR A 208 -0.15 13.39 5.66
CA TYR A 208 -0.53 13.79 7.02
C TYR A 208 -1.23 15.16 7.05
N SER A 209 -0.67 16.16 6.37
CA SER A 209 -1.27 17.49 6.27
C SER A 209 -2.62 17.42 5.57
N TYR A 210 -2.70 16.70 4.45
CA TYR A 210 -3.95 16.44 3.74
C TYR A 210 -5.01 15.82 4.66
N LEU A 211 -4.63 14.82 5.46
CA LEU A 211 -5.55 14.14 6.37
C LEU A 211 -6.10 15.09 7.44
N ILE A 212 -5.23 15.88 8.08
CA ILE A 212 -5.63 16.83 9.13
C ILE A 212 -6.55 17.92 8.55
N TYR A 213 -6.23 18.47 7.38
CA TYR A 213 -7.09 19.48 6.73
C TYR A 213 -8.43 18.89 6.27
N SER A 214 -8.45 17.63 5.85
CA SER A 214 -9.66 16.97 5.35
C SER A 214 -10.63 16.52 6.45
N CYS A 215 -10.12 15.97 7.57
CA CYS A 215 -10.96 15.34 8.59
C CYS A 215 -10.66 15.77 10.03
N SER A 216 -9.89 16.85 10.23
CA SER A 216 -9.39 17.34 11.53
C SER A 216 -8.38 16.38 12.18
N LEU A 217 -7.72 16.86 13.24
CA LEU A 217 -6.85 16.04 14.06
C LEU A 217 -7.60 14.86 14.69
N VAL A 218 -8.86 15.06 15.07
CA VAL A 218 -9.69 14.00 15.67
C VAL A 218 -9.95 12.88 14.65
N GLY A 219 -10.25 13.24 13.40
CA GLY A 219 -10.42 12.26 12.32
C GLY A 219 -9.12 11.53 12.00
N ALA A 220 -7.99 12.23 12.01
CA ALA A 220 -6.67 11.62 11.82
C ALA A 220 -6.36 10.59 12.91
N VAL A 221 -6.65 10.90 14.19
CA VAL A 221 -6.51 9.96 15.31
C VAL A 221 -7.48 8.78 15.17
N ALA A 222 -8.74 9.02 14.75
CA ALA A 222 -9.70 7.95 14.51
C ALA A 222 -9.22 6.97 13.42
N ILE A 223 -8.66 7.48 12.32
CA ILE A 223 -8.09 6.66 11.25
C ILE A 223 -6.85 5.90 11.75
N TRP A 224 -5.97 6.55 12.52
CA TRP A 224 -4.82 5.87 13.14
C TRP A 224 -5.27 4.71 14.02
N LEU A 225 -6.20 4.94 14.95
CA LEU A 225 -6.72 3.89 15.82
C LEU A 225 -7.42 2.80 15.03
N TYR A 226 -8.21 3.16 14.02
CA TYR A 226 -8.88 2.20 13.16
C TYR A 226 -7.86 1.30 12.45
N VAL A 227 -6.85 1.87 11.78
CA VAL A 227 -5.82 1.09 11.07
C VAL A 227 -5.05 0.17 12.03
N ALA A 228 -4.66 0.68 13.20
CA ALA A 228 -3.90 -0.08 14.19
C ALA A 228 -4.73 -1.20 14.85
N LEU A 229 -6.06 -1.07 14.92
CA LEU A 229 -6.93 -1.96 15.67
C LEU A 229 -7.88 -2.81 14.80
N ALA A 230 -8.11 -2.46 13.54
CA ALA A 230 -9.12 -3.08 12.68
C ALA A 230 -8.86 -4.55 12.41
N VAL A 231 -7.60 -4.93 12.22
CA VAL A 231 -7.18 -6.31 11.94
C VAL A 231 -6.92 -7.05 13.27
N PRO A 232 -7.55 -8.22 13.51
CA PRO A 232 -7.30 -9.02 14.71
C PRO A 232 -5.85 -9.50 14.82
N PHE A 233 -5.37 -9.84 16.02
CA PHE A 233 -3.98 -10.28 16.27
C PHE A 233 -3.87 -11.75 16.69
N ARG A 234 -4.77 -12.62 16.19
CA ARG A 234 -4.89 -14.02 16.66
C ARG A 234 -3.93 -14.96 15.95
N THR A 235 -3.82 -14.85 14.63
CA THR A 235 -2.99 -15.74 13.79
C THR A 235 -1.75 -15.03 13.25
N PRO A 236 -0.68 -15.75 12.86
CA PRO A 236 0.49 -15.13 12.25
C PRO A 236 0.18 -14.42 10.93
N GLU A 237 -0.80 -14.90 10.15
CA GLU A 237 -1.28 -14.24 8.93
C GLU A 237 -1.91 -12.89 9.27
N GLN A 238 -2.80 -12.84 10.27
CA GLN A 238 -3.42 -11.59 10.68
C GLN A 238 -2.39 -10.58 11.24
N ARG A 239 -1.38 -11.06 11.99
CA ARG A 239 -0.26 -10.21 12.46
C ARG A 239 0.52 -9.61 11.30
N ARG A 240 0.83 -10.40 10.28
CA ARG A 240 1.48 -9.91 9.05
C ARG A 240 0.63 -8.86 8.36
N CYS A 241 -0.68 -9.10 8.22
CA CYS A 241 -1.59 -8.14 7.63
C CYS A 241 -1.60 -6.82 8.43
N ALA A 242 -1.81 -6.89 9.74
CA ALA A 242 -1.93 -5.71 10.59
C ALA A 242 -0.68 -4.82 10.54
N TRP A 243 0.51 -5.41 10.67
CA TRP A 243 1.78 -4.69 10.58
C TRP A 243 2.02 -4.10 9.20
N SER A 244 1.79 -4.89 8.15
CA SER A 244 2.03 -4.46 6.77
C SER A 244 1.06 -3.35 6.34
N VAL A 245 -0.23 -3.45 6.71
CA VAL A 245 -1.25 -2.42 6.43
C VAL A 245 -0.94 -1.13 7.20
N SER A 246 -0.56 -1.24 8.48
CA SER A 246 -0.18 -0.08 9.29
C SER A 246 1.05 0.61 8.71
N LEU A 247 2.10 -0.16 8.40
CA LEU A 247 3.32 0.38 7.79
C LEU A 247 3.02 1.03 6.45
N PHE A 248 2.22 0.38 5.60
CA PHE A 248 1.84 0.90 4.29
C PHE A 248 1.17 2.25 4.42
N LEU A 249 0.15 2.37 5.26
CA LEU A 249 -0.63 3.58 5.38
C LEU A 249 0.19 4.72 5.98
N PHE A 250 0.90 4.50 7.09
CA PHE A 250 1.64 5.55 7.78
C PHE A 250 2.90 6.01 7.02
N LEU A 251 3.56 5.10 6.28
CA LEU A 251 4.69 5.46 5.43
C LEU A 251 4.24 6.23 4.19
N ASN A 252 3.12 5.84 3.57
CA ASN A 252 2.59 6.57 2.43
C ASN A 252 2.04 7.95 2.83
N LEU A 253 1.42 8.09 4.01
CA LEU A 253 1.03 9.40 4.53
C LEU A 253 2.24 10.34 4.70
N LEU A 254 3.42 9.79 4.95
CA LEU A 254 4.65 10.57 5.07
C LEU A 254 5.20 11.03 3.71
N VAL A 255 5.07 10.23 2.64
CA VAL A 255 5.89 10.43 1.41
C VAL A 255 5.11 10.42 0.10
N ALA A 256 3.99 9.70 0.02
CA ALA A 256 3.24 9.46 -1.22
C ALA A 256 1.88 10.19 -1.27
N GLY A 257 1.59 11.03 -0.28
CA GLY A 257 0.41 11.87 -0.30
C GLY A 257 -0.91 11.14 -0.05
N ASN A 258 -1.97 11.60 -0.71
CA ASN A 258 -3.34 11.11 -0.54
C ASN A 258 -3.68 9.85 -1.37
N ALA A 259 -2.75 9.32 -2.16
CA ALA A 259 -2.98 8.20 -3.08
C ALA A 259 -3.50 6.93 -2.38
N VAL A 260 -3.20 6.74 -1.09
CA VAL A 260 -3.71 5.64 -0.25
C VAL A 260 -5.23 5.65 -0.07
N PHE A 261 -5.86 6.82 -0.21
CA PHE A 261 -7.31 6.98 -0.09
C PHE A 261 -8.04 6.80 -1.42
N SER A 262 -7.32 6.65 -2.53
CA SER A 262 -7.92 6.37 -3.83
C SER A 262 -8.62 5.01 -3.84
N MET A 263 -9.77 4.93 -4.51
CA MET A 263 -10.53 3.68 -4.69
C MET A 263 -9.65 2.56 -5.28
N LYS A 264 -8.68 2.91 -6.15
CA LYS A 264 -7.72 1.98 -6.77
C LYS A 264 -6.89 1.21 -5.75
N ILE A 265 -6.59 1.83 -4.60
CA ILE A 265 -5.67 1.31 -3.58
C ILE A 265 -6.43 0.88 -2.32
N ALA A 266 -7.35 1.74 -1.85
CA ALA A 266 -8.12 1.50 -0.65
C ALA A 266 -9.02 0.25 -0.78
N ALA A 267 -9.68 0.05 -1.93
CA ALA A 267 -10.58 -1.09 -2.12
C ALA A 267 -9.89 -2.45 -1.96
N PRO A 268 -8.78 -2.78 -2.65
CA PRO A 268 -8.10 -4.06 -2.45
C PRO A 268 -7.48 -4.18 -1.04
N LEU A 269 -6.94 -3.09 -0.48
CA LEU A 269 -6.35 -3.11 0.86
C LEU A 269 -7.39 -3.44 1.94
N TRP A 270 -8.53 -2.75 1.93
CA TRP A 270 -9.59 -2.95 2.91
C TRP A 270 -10.38 -4.23 2.69
N LEU A 271 -10.48 -4.72 1.45
CA LEU A 271 -10.99 -6.06 1.17
C LEU A 271 -10.14 -7.13 1.85
N LEU A 272 -8.81 -7.00 1.81
CA LEU A 272 -7.88 -7.89 2.51
C LEU A 272 -8.01 -7.78 4.03
N ALA A 273 -8.03 -6.56 4.57
CA ALA A 273 -8.19 -6.34 6.01
C ALA A 273 -9.54 -6.88 6.52
N GLY A 274 -10.62 -6.68 5.77
CA GLY A 274 -11.95 -7.21 6.06
C GLY A 274 -11.99 -8.73 6.04
N PHE A 275 -11.35 -9.36 5.06
CA PHE A 275 -11.24 -10.83 5.01
C PHE A 275 -10.48 -11.38 6.22
N MET A 276 -9.39 -10.73 6.66
CA MET A 276 -8.66 -11.13 7.88
C MET A 276 -9.47 -10.98 9.16
N ARG A 277 -10.45 -10.07 9.18
CA ARG A 277 -11.35 -9.84 10.31
C ARG A 277 -12.51 -10.84 10.37
N SER A 278 -12.82 -11.50 9.27
CA SER A 278 -13.92 -12.46 9.20
C SER A 278 -13.77 -13.58 10.26
N PRO A 279 -14.83 -13.93 11.01
CA PRO A 279 -14.80 -15.04 11.96
C PRO A 279 -14.42 -16.38 11.32
N ASP A 280 -14.79 -16.55 10.04
CA ASP A 280 -14.54 -17.75 9.24
C ASP A 280 -13.11 -17.84 8.71
N PHE A 281 -12.24 -16.90 9.08
CA PHE A 281 -10.82 -16.98 8.74
C PHE A 281 -10.16 -18.10 9.54
N PHE A 282 -10.18 -19.31 8.99
CA PHE A 282 -9.42 -20.44 9.49
C PHE A 282 -7.99 -20.38 8.94
N PRO A 283 -6.97 -20.21 9.79
CA PRO A 283 -5.59 -20.29 9.32
C PRO A 283 -5.32 -21.69 8.75
N SER A 284 -4.53 -21.76 7.69
CA SER A 284 -4.03 -23.03 7.17
C SER A 284 -3.15 -23.71 8.22
N THR A 285 -3.72 -24.59 9.03
CA THR A 285 -2.96 -25.60 9.76
C THR A 285 -2.50 -26.67 8.75
N PRO A 286 -1.19 -26.92 8.59
CA PRO A 286 -0.75 -28.23 8.17
C PRO A 286 -0.84 -29.16 9.40
N TRP A 287 -1.69 -30.18 9.30
CA TRP A 287 -1.66 -31.39 10.12
C TRP A 287 -1.93 -31.27 11.65
N ARG A 288 -3.21 -31.27 12.00
CA ARG A 288 -3.69 -32.11 13.11
C ARG A 288 -5.04 -32.67 12.71
N ARG A 289 -5.03 -33.87 12.11
CA ARG A 289 -6.22 -34.72 12.16
C ARG A 289 -6.47 -34.93 13.65
N SER A 290 -7.45 -34.25 14.22
CA SER A 290 -8.04 -34.74 15.46
C SER A 290 -8.46 -36.18 15.18
N PRO A 291 -7.96 -37.19 15.91
CA PRO A 291 -8.54 -38.51 15.80
C PRO A 291 -10.01 -38.33 16.13
N ALA A 292 -10.87 -38.76 15.21
CA ALA A 292 -12.30 -38.81 15.42
C ALA A 292 -12.54 -39.42 16.80
N ILE A 293 -13.10 -38.63 17.71
CA ILE A 293 -13.64 -39.15 18.97
C ILE A 293 -14.77 -40.08 18.53
N ARG A 294 -14.47 -41.38 18.43
CA ARG A 294 -15.51 -42.40 18.31
C ARG A 294 -16.38 -42.26 19.56
N PRO A 295 -17.70 -42.09 19.46
CA PRO A 295 -18.55 -42.20 20.62
C PRO A 295 -18.36 -43.61 21.19
N ARG A 296 -17.88 -43.69 22.45
CA ARG A 296 -17.93 -44.93 23.22
C ARG A 296 -19.41 -45.30 23.34
N SER A 297 -19.81 -46.38 22.68
CA SER A 297 -21.04 -47.10 22.97
C SER A 297 -20.92 -47.68 24.39
N GLY A 298 -21.30 -46.87 25.39
CA GLY A 298 -21.44 -47.31 26.77
C GLY A 298 -22.84 -47.91 26.94
N THR A 299 -22.92 -49.23 26.86
CA THR A 299 -24.11 -50.00 27.22
C THR A 299 -24.36 -49.81 28.73
N LEU A 300 -25.32 -48.95 29.08
CA LEU A 300 -25.83 -48.82 30.45
C LEU A 300 -26.65 -50.07 30.78
N THR A 301 -26.05 -51.00 31.51
CA THR A 301 -26.79 -52.07 32.20
C THR A 301 -27.35 -51.51 33.50
N LEU A 302 -28.66 -51.26 33.50
CA LEU A 302 -29.43 -50.96 34.71
C LEU A 302 -29.47 -52.20 35.60
N LYS A 303 -28.94 -52.09 36.82
CA LYS A 303 -29.09 -53.09 37.89
C LYS A 303 -30.35 -52.74 38.69
N PRO A 304 -31.29 -53.68 38.95
CA PRO A 304 -32.47 -53.39 39.74
C PRO A 304 -32.12 -53.26 41.22
N ALA A 305 -32.72 -52.28 41.88
CA ALA A 305 -32.63 -52.09 43.32
C ALA A 305 -33.52 -53.12 44.04
N THR A 306 -32.93 -53.83 44.99
CA THR A 306 -33.63 -54.50 46.10
C THR A 306 -33.47 -53.66 47.35
#